data_AF-A0A381K522-F1
#
_entry.id   AF-A0A381K522-F1
#
_cell.length_a   1.000
_cell.length_b   1.000
_cell.length_c   1.000
_cell.angle_alpha   90.00
_cell.angle_beta   90.00
_cell.angle_gamma   90.00
#
_symmetry.space_group_name_H-M   'P 1'
#
loop_
_entity.id
_entity.type
_entity.pdbx_description
1 polymer ?
#
loop_
_entity_poly.entity_id
_entity_poly.type
_entity_poly.pdbx_seq_one_letter_code
_entity_poly.pdbx_strand_id
1 'polypeptide(L)' 'MGVTALGAIVALALAIVLIIKKVHPAYGLILGALVGGIVGGAGLTGTVTLMIDGAKGIMQPYLGF' A
#
# COMPACT_ATOMS: atom_id res chain seq x y z
N MET A 1 1.42 2.00 20.45
CA MET A 1 0.83 2.42 19.15
C MET A 1 0.05 1.24 18.60
N GLY A 2 -1.28 1.27 18.72
CA GLY A 2 -2.14 0.18 18.26
C GLY A 2 -2.68 0.50 16.87
N VAL A 3 -2.30 -0.29 15.87
CA VAL A 3 -3.06 -0.34 14.62
C VAL A 3 -4.41 -0.96 14.97
N THR A 4 -5.50 -0.21 14.74
CA THR A 4 -6.84 -0.71 15.08
C THR A 4 -7.24 -1.79 14.09
N ALA A 5 -7.62 -2.97 14.58
CA ALA A 5 -8.08 -4.08 13.75
C ALA A 5 -9.28 -3.69 12.87
N LEU A 6 -10.11 -2.75 13.36
CA LEU A 6 -11.21 -2.16 12.62
C LEU A 6 -10.73 -1.39 11.37
N GLY A 7 -9.66 -0.59 11.48
CA GLY A 7 -9.09 0.14 10.35
C GLY A 7 -8.53 -0.80 9.27
N ALA A 8 -7.91 -1.91 9.68
CA ALA A 8 -7.38 -2.91 8.76
C ALA A 8 -8.48 -3.61 7.94
N ILE A 9 -9.62 -3.94 8.56
CA ILE A 9 -10.75 -4.60 7.87
C ILE A 9 -11.40 -3.65 6.85
N VAL A 10 -11.56 -2.37 7.20
CA VAL A 10 -12.12 -1.36 6.29
C VAL A 10 -11.18 -1.10 5.10
N ALA A 11 -9.86 -1.04 5.35
CA ALA A 11 -8.86 -0.89 4.29
C ALA A 11 -8.81 -2.12 3.35
N LEU A 12 -8.96 -3.32 3.90
CA LEU A 12 -9.03 -4.57 3.13
C LEU A 12 -10.27 -4.57 2.20
N ALA A 13 -11.44 -4.19 2.71
CA ALA A 13 -12.66 -4.11 1.92
C ALA A 13 -12.54 -3.10 0.76
N LEU A 14 -11.97 -1.93 1.00
CA LEU A 14 -11.74 -0.91 -0.03
C LEU A 14 -10.73 -1.36 -1.09
N ALA A 15 -9.65 -2.04 -0.69
CA ALA A 15 -8.66 -2.59 -1.62
C ALA A 15 -9.28 -3.64 -2.57
N ILE A 16 -10.13 -4.52 -2.05
CA ILE A 16 -10.84 -5.53 -2.86
C ILE A 16 -11.78 -4.87 -3.85
N VAL A 17 -12.53 -3.84 -3.44
CA VAL A 17 -13.44 -3.08 -4.33
C VAL A 17 -12.67 -2.36 -5.45
N LEU A 18 -11.47 -1.84 -5.17
CA LEU A 18 -10.62 -1.18 -6.18
C LEU A 18 -10.04 -2.16 -7.21
N ILE A 19 -9.73 -3.40 -6.81
CA ILE A 19 -9.26 -4.45 -7.73
C ILE A 19 -10.35 -4.82 -8.77
N ILE A 20 -11.64 -4.81 -8.38
CA ILE A 20 -12.76 -5.17 -9.28
C ILE A 20 -13.05 -4.10 -10.34
N LYS A 21 -12.69 -2.83 -10.13
CA LYS A 21 -13.04 -1.71 -11.04
C LYS A 21 -12.22 -1.60 -12.33
N LYS A 22 -11.35 -2.57 -12.67
CA LYS A 22 -10.66 -2.65 -13.98
C LYS A 22 -9.80 -1.41 -14.33
N VAL A 23 -9.39 -0.66 -13.31
CA VAL A 23 -8.40 0.42 -13.43
C VAL A 23 -7.03 -0.25 -13.55
N HIS A 24 -6.11 0.29 -14.36
CA HIS A 24 -4.75 -0.23 -14.52
C HIS A 24 -4.21 -0.68 -13.14
N PRO A 25 -3.87 -1.96 -12.94
CA PRO A 25 -3.59 -2.54 -11.62
C PRO A 25 -2.61 -1.71 -10.78
N ALA A 26 -1.64 -1.05 -11.43
CA ALA A 26 -0.72 -0.12 -10.80
C ALA A 26 -1.41 1.05 -10.05
N TYR A 27 -2.41 1.71 -10.65
CA TYR A 27 -3.12 2.81 -9.99
C TYR A 27 -3.97 2.33 -8.80
N GLY A 28 -4.59 1.14 -8.93
CA GLY A 28 -5.34 0.53 -7.84
C GLY A 28 -4.44 0.16 -6.64
N LEU A 29 -3.24 -0.36 -6.93
CA LEU A 29 -2.26 -0.72 -5.90
C LEU A 29 -1.67 0.51 -5.21
N ILE A 30 -1.29 1.55 -5.95
CA ILE A 30 -0.73 2.78 -5.38
C ILE A 30 -1.76 3.51 -4.52
N LEU A 31 -2.98 3.71 -5.03
CA LEU A 31 -4.04 4.36 -4.25
C LEU A 31 -4.48 3.51 -3.06
N GLY A 32 -4.63 2.20 -3.23
CA GLY A 32 -5.02 1.29 -2.14
C GLY A 32 -4.01 1.28 -1.00
N ALA A 33 -2.72 1.29 -1.31
CA ALA A 33 -1.67 1.31 -0.29
C ALA A 33 -1.47 2.71 0.34
N LEU A 34 -1.67 3.81 -0.40
CA LEU A 34 -1.71 5.16 0.17
C LEU A 34 -2.88 5.33 1.14
N VAL A 35 -4.10 5.00 0.71
CA VAL A 35 -5.30 5.09 1.56
C VAL A 35 -5.22 4.11 2.71
N GLY A 36 -4.77 2.87 2.47
CA GLY A 36 -4.60 1.84 3.50
C GLY A 36 -3.55 2.20 4.55
N GLY A 37 -2.43 2.83 4.17
CA GLY A 37 -1.41 3.26 5.12
C GLY A 37 -1.81 4.50 5.94
N ILE A 38 -2.55 5.45 5.33
CA ILE A 38 -3.11 6.60 6.05
C ILE A 38 -4.19 6.14 7.04
N VAL A 39 -5.14 5.31 6.61
CA VAL A 39 -6.21 4.77 7.47
C VAL A 39 -5.65 3.79 8.52
N GLY A 40 -4.56 3.08 8.19
CA GLY A 40 -3.82 2.19 9.10
C GLY A 40 -3.00 2.91 10.18
N GLY A 41 -2.93 4.25 10.16
CA GLY A 41 -2.25 5.05 11.17
C GLY A 41 -0.75 5.25 10.96
N ALA A 42 -0.19 4.84 9.80
CA ALA A 42 1.21 5.10 9.44
C ALA A 42 1.43 6.56 9.00
N GLY A 43 0.36 7.31 8.72
CA GLY A 43 0.43 8.66 8.15
C GLY A 43 0.98 8.67 6.73
N LEU A 44 0.88 9.81 6.03
CA LEU A 44 1.29 9.90 4.62
C LEU A 44 2.80 9.63 4.45
N THR A 45 3.64 10.25 5.29
CA THR A 45 5.10 10.05 5.26
C THR A 45 5.50 8.62 5.59
N GLY A 46 4.96 8.03 6.66
CA GLY A 46 5.30 6.66 7.04
C GLY A 46 4.87 5.64 5.99
N THR A 47 3.71 5.85 5.37
CA THR A 47 3.23 5.00 4.26
C THR A 47 4.17 5.04 3.05
N VAL A 48 4.66 6.22 2.67
CA VAL A 48 5.59 6.37 1.53
C VAL A 48 6.96 5.79 1.86
N THR A 49 7.47 5.98 3.08
CA THR A 49 8.71 5.34 3.52
C THR A 49 8.62 3.81 3.46
N LEU A 50 7.50 3.24 3.94
CA LEU A 50 7.25 1.80 3.87
C LEU A 50 7.11 1.30 2.43
N MET A 51 6.50 2.08 1.53
CA MET A 51 6.46 1.76 0.11
C MET A 51 7.86 1.74 -0.52
N ILE A 52 8.70 2.73 -0.21
CA ILE A 52 10.07 2.82 -0.72
C ILE A 52 10.90 1.63 -0.21
N ASP A 53 10.81 1.31 1.08
CA ASP A 53 11.57 0.20 1.66
C ASP A 53 11.08 -1.17 1.16
N GLY A 54 9.76 -1.35 0.97
CA GLY A 54 9.22 -2.55 0.33
C GLY A 54 9.64 -2.69 -1.13
N ALA A 55 9.64 -1.58 -1.87
CA ALA A 55 10.07 -1.57 -3.27
C ALA A 55 11.57 -1.87 -3.44
N LYS A 56 12.43 -1.45 -2.50
CA LYS A 56 13.85 -1.81 -2.50
C LYS A 56 14.08 -3.33 -2.44
N GLY A 57 13.19 -4.09 -1.80
CA GLY A 57 13.28 -5.55 -1.73
C GLY A 57 12.83 -6.27 -3.02
N ILE A 58 11.97 -5.63 -3.81
CA ILE A 58 11.42 -6.18 -5.06
C ILE A 58 12.24 -5.71 -6.27
N MET A 59 12.79 -4.50 -6.21
CA MET A 59 13.82 -4.01 -7.12
C MET A 59 15.11 -4.77 -6.79
N GLN A 60 15.18 -6.03 -7.23
CA GLN A 60 16.44 -6.74 -7.36
C GLN A 60 17.41 -5.81 -8.10
N PRO A 61 18.69 -5.72 -7.72
CA PRO A 61 19.65 -4.91 -8.44
C PRO A 61 19.72 -5.46 -9.86
N TYR A 62 19.13 -4.77 -10.83
CA TYR A 62 19.36 -5.04 -12.25
C TYR A 62 20.75 -4.53 -12.66
N LEU A 63 21.77 -4.85 -11.86
CA LEU A 63 23.16 -4.60 -12.14
C LEU A 63 23.91 -5.91 -11.93
N GLY A 64 23.84 -6.75 -12.96
CA GLY A 64 24.72 -7.89 -13.15
C GLY A 64 26.07 -7.44 -13.72
N PHE A 65 26.78 -6.57 -12.99
CA PHE A 65 28.24 -6.39 -13.05
C PHE A 65 28.73 -6.04 -11.65
#